data_AF-A0A0B2XQ65-F1
#
_entry.id   AF-A0A0B2XQ65-F1
#
_cell.length_a   1.000
_cell.length_b   1.000
_cell.length_c   1.000
_cell.angle_alpha   90.00
_cell.angle_beta   90.00
_cell.angle_gamma   90.00
#
_symmetry.space_group_name_H-M   'P 1'
#
loop_
_entity.id
_entity.type
_entity.pdbx_description
1 polymer ?
#
loop_
_entity_poly.entity_id
_entity_poly.type
_entity_poly.pdbx_seq_one_letter_code
_entity_poly.pdbx_strand_id
1 'polypeptide(L)' 'MAEKKLTFEENLAQLEAIVNELETGDVPLEKAMTAFQKGVKLSQTLEETLSKAEKTMAKVMADNGEEVPLDAEAQE' A
#
# COMPACT_ATOMS: atom_id res chain seq x y z
N MET A 1 -10.65 -19.49 -11.82
CA MET A 1 -9.23 -19.56 -11.42
C MET A 1 -9.03 -18.44 -10.40
N ALA A 2 -8.54 -18.73 -9.20
CA ALA A 2 -8.38 -17.70 -8.17
C ALA A 2 -7.22 -16.78 -8.56
N GLU A 3 -7.50 -15.50 -8.80
CA GLU A 3 -6.48 -14.49 -9.01
C GLU A 3 -5.67 -14.35 -7.73
N LYS A 4 -4.40 -14.77 -7.77
CA LYS A 4 -3.49 -14.68 -6.63
C LYS A 4 -3.20 -13.20 -6.38
N LYS A 5 -3.82 -12.65 -5.34
CA LYS A 5 -3.56 -11.29 -4.89
C LYS A 5 -2.10 -11.21 -4.44
N LEU A 6 -1.34 -10.32 -5.06
CA LEU A 6 0.06 -10.06 -4.70
C LEU A 6 0.14 -9.57 -3.26
N THR A 7 1.19 -9.97 -2.55
CA THR A 7 1.50 -9.48 -1.20
C THR A 7 1.89 -8.00 -1.23
N PHE A 8 1.92 -7.35 -0.07
CA PHE A 8 2.38 -5.97 0.06
C PHE A 8 3.81 -5.80 -0.48
N GLU A 9 4.71 -6.69 -0.06
CA GLU A 9 6.13 -6.70 -0.46
C GLU A 9 6.29 -6.89 -1.98
N GLU A 10 5.52 -7.80 -2.59
CA GLU A 10 5.55 -8.01 -4.03
C GLU A 10 5.03 -6.79 -4.82
N ASN A 11 4.01 -6.10 -4.30
CA ASN A 11 3.50 -4.87 -4.93
C ASN A 11 4.50 -3.71 -4.78
N LEU A 12 5.19 -3.61 -3.63
CA LEU A 12 6.22 -2.62 -3.37
C LEU A 12 7.42 -2.82 -4.30
N ALA A 13 7.93 -4.05 -4.42
CA ALA A 13 9.03 -4.38 -5.32
C ALA A 13 8.68 -4.07 -6.79
N GLN A 14 7.43 -4.30 -7.21
CA GLN A 14 6.97 -3.91 -8.55
C GLN A 14 6.93 -2.40 -8.75
N LEU A 15 6.52 -1.64 -7.74
CA LEU A 15 6.51 -0.18 -7.81
C LEU A 15 7.94 0.36 -7.92
N GLU A 16 8.88 -0.16 -7.13
CA GLU A 16 10.30 0.20 -7.22
C GLU A 16 10.89 -0.11 -8.60
N ALA A 17 10.57 -1.26 -9.18
CA ALA A 17 11.00 -1.61 -10.53
C ALA A 17 10.48 -0.61 -11.58
N ILE A 18 9.21 -0.19 -11.46
CA ILE A 18 8.60 0.81 -12.34
C ILE A 18 9.29 2.16 -12.20
N VAL A 19 9.58 2.60 -10.96
CA VAL A 19 10.27 3.87 -10.71
C VAL A 19 11.66 3.84 -11.32
N ASN A 20 12.43 2.77 -11.08
CA ASN A 20 13.75 2.60 -11.68
C ASN A 20 13.70 2.62 -13.21
N GLU A 21 12.72 1.93 -13.82
CA GLU A 21 12.53 1.94 -15.27
C GLU A 21 12.26 3.36 -15.78
N LEU A 22 11.38 4.13 -15.12
CA LEU A 22 11.07 5.50 -15.49
C LEU A 22 12.26 6.47 -15.30
N GLU A 23 13.07 6.29 -14.26
CA GLU A 23 14.24 7.11 -13.97
C GLU A 23 15.40 6.91 -14.95
N THR A 24 15.51 5.70 -15.52
CA THR A 24 16.57 5.43 -16.52
C THR A 24 16.41 6.24 -17.81
N GLY A 25 15.20 6.74 -18.12
CA GLY A 25 14.95 7.64 -19.25
C GLY A 25 15.06 7.01 -20.65
N ASP A 26 15.44 5.73 -20.77
CA ASP A 26 15.58 4.98 -22.03
C ASP A 26 14.25 4.31 -22.47
N VAL A 27 13.14 4.75 -21.88
CA VAL A 27 11.82 4.15 -22.08
C VAL A 27 11.01 4.97 -23.09
N PRO A 28 10.52 4.37 -24.18
CA PRO A 28 9.63 5.05 -25.11
C PRO A 28 8.41 5.67 -24.41
N LEU A 29 7.96 6.84 -24.86
CA LEU A 29 6.89 7.60 -24.23
C LEU A 29 5.62 6.76 -23.93
N GLU A 30 5.19 5.92 -24.86
CA GLU A 30 4.01 5.06 -24.65
C GLU A 30 4.20 4.05 -23.52
N LYS A 31 5.39 3.47 -23.41
CA LYS A 31 5.75 2.56 -22.31
C LYS A 31 5.85 3.32 -21.00
N ALA A 32 6.46 4.51 -21.01
CA ALA A 32 6.55 5.35 -19.83
C ALA A 32 5.16 5.75 -19.31
N MET A 33 4.21 6.09 -20.20
CA MET A 33 2.84 6.38 -19.83
C MET A 33 2.15 5.18 -19.18
N THR A 34 2.37 3.98 -19.74
CA THR A 34 1.80 2.73 -19.22
C THR A 34 2.40 2.37 -17.85
N ALA A 35 3.73 2.47 -17.72
CA ALA A 35 4.46 2.22 -16.49
C ALA A 35 4.02 3.21 -15.39
N PHE A 36 3.88 4.49 -15.73
CA PHE A 36 3.37 5.51 -14.81
C PHE A 36 1.95 5.19 -14.31
N GLN A 37 1.02 4.87 -15.22
CA GLN A 37 -0.35 4.48 -14.81
C GLN A 37 -0.36 3.25 -13.90
N LYS A 38 0.49 2.25 -14.19
CA LYS A 38 0.64 1.07 -13.32
C LYS A 38 1.22 1.44 -11.97
N GLY A 39 2.24 2.30 -11.93
CA GLY A 39 2.87 2.79 -10.71
C GLY A 39 1.88 3.54 -9.81
N VAL A 40 1.05 4.43 -10.38
CA VAL A 40 0.02 5.15 -9.62
C VAL A 40 -0.99 4.18 -8.98
N LYS A 41 -1.47 3.19 -9.71
CA LYS A 41 -2.40 2.18 -9.17
C LYS A 41 -1.76 1.34 -8.06
N LEU A 42 -0.50 0.94 -8.22
CA LEU A 42 0.24 0.21 -7.19
C LEU A 42 0.42 1.06 -5.93
N SER A 43 0.81 2.33 -6.09
CA SER A 43 0.96 3.28 -4.98
C SER A 43 -0.34 3.41 -4.18
N GLN A 44 -1.47 3.60 -4.85
CA GLN A 44 -2.79 3.65 -4.20
C GLN A 44 -3.13 2.35 -3.44
N THR A 45 -2.80 1.20 -4.02
CA THR A 45 -3.05 -0.11 -3.38
C THR A 45 -2.20 -0.29 -2.12
N LEU A 46 -0.93 0.14 -2.16
CA LEU A 46 -0.03 0.10 -1.02
C LEU A 46 -0.50 1.05 0.09
N GLU A 47 -0.88 2.28 -0.27
CA GLU A 47 -1.45 3.27 0.65
C GLU A 47 -2.72 2.74 1.33
N GLU A 48 -3.65 2.15 0.57
CA GLU A 48 -4.85 1.54 1.16
C GLU A 48 -4.52 0.40 2.12
N THR A 49 -3.49 -0.38 1.80
CA THR A 49 -3.08 -1.51 2.64
C THR A 49 -2.49 -1.00 3.95
N LEU A 50 -1.65 0.03 3.90
CA LEU A 50 -1.09 0.69 5.07
C LEU A 50 -2.18 1.38 5.90
N SER A 51 -3.11 2.10 5.27
CA SER A 51 -4.23 2.75 5.98
C SER A 51 -5.15 1.74 6.67
N LYS A 52 -5.38 0.57 6.06
CA LYS A 52 -6.12 -0.53 6.70
C LYS A 52 -5.35 -1.08 7.90
N ALA A 53 -4.04 -1.34 7.74
CA ALA A 53 -3.20 -1.79 8.84
C ALA A 53 -3.17 -0.79 9.99
N GLU A 54 -3.03 0.50 9.69
CA GLU A 54 -3.06 1.59 10.66
C GLU A 54 -4.41 1.67 11.38
N LYS A 55 -5.54 1.56 10.68
CA LYS A 55 -6.87 1.53 11.30
C LYS A 55 -7.09 0.31 12.19
N THR A 56 -6.58 -0.84 11.77
CA THR A 56 -6.62 -2.07 12.58
C THR A 56 -5.72 -1.95 13.79
N MET A 57 -4.56 -1.29 13.66
CA MET A 57 -3.71 -0.99 14.79
C MET A 57 -4.46 -0.04 15.72
N ALA A 58 -4.89 1.12 15.22
CA ALA A 58 -5.60 2.20 15.92
C ALA A 58 -6.87 1.79 16.65
N LYS A 59 -7.35 0.56 16.47
CA LYS A 59 -8.49 0.01 17.19
C LYS A 59 -8.03 -1.22 17.96
N VAL A 60 -7.98 -1.12 19.29
CA VAL A 60 -7.81 -2.28 20.16
C VAL A 60 -9.19 -2.70 20.66
N MET A 61 -9.41 -4.00 20.77
CA MET A 61 -10.56 -4.51 21.54
C MET A 61 -10.25 -4.31 23.02
N ALA A 62 -11.03 -3.47 23.69
CA ALA A 62 -11.03 -3.42 25.14
C ALA A 62 -11.55 -4.76 25.71
N ASP A 63 -11.19 -5.09 26.96
CA ASP A 63 -11.65 -6.31 27.65
C ASP A 63 -13.18 -6.46 27.70
N ASN A 64 -13.94 -5.38 27.50
CA ASN A 64 -15.40 -5.37 27.47
C ASN A 64 -16.00 -5.65 26.07
N GLY A 65 -15.17 -5.85 25.04
CA GLY A 65 -15.58 -6.09 23.66
C GLY A 65 -15.89 -4.83 22.83
N GLU A 66 -15.67 -3.62 23.34
CA GLU A 66 -15.75 -2.38 22.56
C GLU A 66 -14.45 -2.10 21.78
N GLU A 67 -14.59 -1.59 20.55
CA GLU A 67 -13.47 -1.06 19.78
C GLU A 67 -13.07 0.32 20.35
N VAL A 68 -11.91 0.42 20.99
CA VAL A 68 -11.37 1.68 21.51
C VAL A 68 -10.20 2.16 20.66
N PRO A 69 -10.01 3.49 20.50
CA PRO A 69 -8.82 4.04 19.86
C PRO A 69 -7.56 3.64 20.64
N LEU A 70 -6.49 3.18 19.98
CA LEU A 70 -5.19 2.88 20.60
C LEU A 70 -4.67 4.06 21.45
N ASP A 71 -4.86 5.26 20.90
CA ASP A 71 -4.42 6.52 21.47
C ASP A 71 -5.23 6.94 22.70
N ALA A 72 -6.34 6.26 23.02
CA ALA A 72 -7.11 6.49 24.24
C ALA A 72 -6.45 5.92 25.50
N GLU A 73 -5.53 4.95 25.38
CA GLU A 73 -4.79 4.37 26.51
C GLU A 73 -3.46 5.11 26.81
N ALA A 74 -3.06 6.07 25.97
CA ALA A 74 -1.81 6.82 26.12
C ALA A 74 -1.94 8.08 27.00
N GLN A 75 -3.09 8.29 27.65
CA GLN A 75 -3.34 9.40 28.57
C GLN A 75 -3.55 8.87 30.00
N GLU A 76 -2.46 8.45 30.64
CA GLU A 76 -2.31 8.49 32.11
C GLU A 76 -1.35 9.62 32.50
#